data_AF-A0A1K1P098-F1
#
_entry.id   AF-A0A1K1P098-F1
#
_cell.length_a   1.000
_cell.length_b   1.000
_cell.length_c   1.000
_cell.angle_alpha   90.00
_cell.angle_beta   90.00
_cell.angle_gamma   90.00
#
_symmetry.space_group_name_H-M   'P 1'
#
loop_
_entity.id
_entity.type
_entity.pdbx_description
1 polymer ?
#
loop_
_entity_poly.entity_id
_entity_poly.type
_entity_poly.pdbx_seq_one_letter_code
_entity_poly.pdbx_strand_id
1 'polypeptide(L)'
;MATIKNLKNEVWKDLQIKNKSALRKKYAVSNMGRVISYYEEITDGKLLSGSTVEGYTVLNVKPADSYQSLYLHREVAKLFNKKPGRSHKYVIHIDYDKKNNKATNLQWATKEEMEAHQQFSPAKLAYKEKQRNRVKGLKLNITKVKSIKRLLAKPGRKTMKQIAEQFDISEMQLYRIKSGENWSHVTLD
;
A
#
# COMPACT_ATOMS: atom_id res chain seq x y z
N MET A 1 33.24 13.73 18.65
CA MET A 1 31.85 13.36 18.35
C MET A 1 31.60 13.62 16.88
N ALA A 2 30.97 12.71 16.13
CA ALA A 2 30.80 12.90 14.69
C ALA A 2 29.69 13.92 14.44
N THR A 3 30.08 15.14 14.05
CA THR A 3 29.17 16.23 13.69
C THR A 3 28.30 15.80 12.52
N ILE A 4 26.98 15.89 12.66
CA ILE A 4 26.07 15.51 11.57
C ILE A 4 26.18 16.54 10.45
N LYS A 5 26.53 16.06 9.25
CA LYS A 5 26.49 16.87 8.04
C LYS A 5 25.05 16.97 7.55
N ASN A 6 24.52 18.18 7.50
CA ASN A 6 23.21 18.47 6.92
C ASN A 6 23.25 18.31 5.39
N LEU A 7 22.16 17.80 4.83
CA LEU A 7 21.94 17.78 3.39
C LEU A 7 21.51 19.17 2.90
N LYS A 8 21.63 19.41 1.58
CA LYS A 8 21.20 20.68 0.97
C LYS A 8 19.71 20.91 1.24
N ASN A 9 19.36 22.10 1.75
CA ASN A 9 17.99 22.50 2.10
C ASN A 9 17.32 21.60 3.14
N GLU A 10 18.11 20.93 3.97
CA GLU A 10 17.56 20.13 5.05
C GLU A 10 17.18 21.00 6.24
N VAL A 11 15.95 20.81 6.70
CA VAL A 11 15.37 21.51 7.84
C VAL A 11 14.94 20.48 8.87
N TRP A 12 15.37 20.67 10.11
CA TRP A 12 15.04 19.81 11.24
C TRP A 12 13.92 20.42 12.08
N LYS A 13 13.00 19.58 12.57
CA LYS A 13 11.95 19.97 13.51
C LYS A 13 11.80 18.93 14.62
N ASP A 14 11.53 19.39 15.83
CA ASP A 14 11.39 18.55 17.01
C ASP A 14 10.15 17.63 16.90
N LEU A 15 10.34 16.36 17.25
CA LEU A 15 9.27 15.38 17.33
C LEU A 15 8.41 15.60 18.58
N GLN A 16 7.10 15.60 18.39
CA GLN A 16 6.13 15.74 19.47
C GLN A 16 5.87 14.37 20.12
N ILE A 17 6.70 14.00 21.10
CA ILE A 17 6.58 12.75 21.85
C ILE A 17 5.77 12.99 23.13
N LYS A 18 4.80 12.11 23.43
CA LYS A 18 4.06 12.20 24.70
C LYS A 18 4.99 11.86 25.86
N ASN A 19 4.87 12.56 26.99
CA ASN A 19 5.75 12.39 28.17
C ASN A 19 7.23 12.63 27.86
N LYS A 20 7.55 13.57 26.95
CA LYS A 20 8.93 13.87 26.53
C LYS A 20 9.87 14.23 27.69
N SER A 21 9.36 14.79 28.79
CA SER A 21 10.17 15.14 29.98
C SER A 21 10.80 13.91 30.66
N ALA A 22 10.24 12.72 30.45
CA ALA A 22 10.81 11.46 30.94
C ALA A 22 11.94 10.92 30.05
N LEU A 23 12.19 11.51 28.87
CA LEU A 23 13.27 11.11 27.99
C LEU A 23 14.55 11.88 28.31
N ARG A 24 15.66 11.15 28.40
CA ARG A 24 17.00 11.75 28.54
C ARG A 24 17.48 12.47 27.28
N LYS A 25 16.90 12.15 26.12
CA LYS A 25 17.27 12.68 24.80
C LYS A 25 16.06 13.30 24.14
N LYS A 26 16.31 14.37 23.39
CA LYS A 26 15.37 14.97 22.44
C LYS A 26 15.48 14.25 21.11
N TYR A 27 14.43 14.36 20.31
CA TYR A 27 14.35 13.74 18.99
C TYR A 27 13.82 14.75 17.99
N ALA A 28 14.42 14.79 16.81
CA ALA A 28 13.97 15.64 15.71
C ALA A 28 13.92 14.83 14.41
N VAL A 29 13.12 15.30 13.47
CA VAL A 29 13.00 14.74 12.14
C VAL A 29 13.21 15.82 11.09
N SER A 30 13.85 15.47 9.99
CA SER A 30 14.10 16.39 8.89
C SER A 30 13.06 16.28 7.79
N ASN A 31 12.94 17.34 6.98
CA ASN A 31 12.15 17.32 5.73
C ASN A 31 12.66 16.27 4.73
N MET A 32 13.89 15.76 4.90
CA MET A 32 14.45 14.66 4.11
C MET A 32 14.06 13.27 4.63
N GLY A 33 13.25 13.20 5.70
CA GLY A 33 12.81 11.95 6.30
C GLY A 33 13.85 11.27 7.20
N ARG A 34 14.90 11.99 7.60
CA ARG A 34 15.91 11.52 8.56
C ARG A 34 15.48 11.83 9.98
N VAL A 35 15.89 11.01 10.94
CA VAL A 35 15.61 11.20 12.36
C VAL A 35 16.90 11.23 13.16
N ILE A 36 16.93 12.06 14.19
CA ILE A 36 18.08 12.27 15.04
C ILE A 36 17.66 12.22 16.51
N SER A 37 18.56 11.71 17.36
CA SER A 37 18.48 11.89 18.82
C SER A 37 19.63 12.76 19.32
N TYR A 38 19.37 13.68 20.23
CA TYR A 38 20.35 14.65 20.73
C TYR A 38 20.04 15.06 22.18
N TYR A 39 20.98 15.72 22.85
CA TYR A 39 20.81 16.20 24.22
C TYR A 39 20.44 17.69 24.23
N GLU A 40 21.38 18.53 23.80
CA GLU A 40 21.23 19.99 23.77
C GLU A 40 21.01 20.47 22.34
N GLU A 41 21.99 20.26 21.47
CA GLU A 41 21.97 20.67 20.07
C GLU A 41 21.88 19.51 19.08
N ILE A 42 21.24 19.75 17.93
CA ILE A 42 21.08 18.78 16.84
C ILE A 42 22.44 18.43 16.21
N THR A 43 23.38 19.36 16.19
CA THR A 43 24.75 19.22 15.65
C THR A 43 25.54 18.06 16.27
N ASP A 44 25.31 17.81 17.56
CA ASP A 44 25.96 16.75 18.35
C ASP A 44 25.14 15.46 18.44
N GLY A 45 23.99 15.41 17.76
CA GLY A 45 23.11 14.26 17.83
C GLY A 45 23.64 13.05 17.05
N LYS A 46 22.87 11.96 17.14
CA LYS A 46 23.09 10.71 16.40
C LYS A 46 21.90 10.43 15.50
N LEU A 47 22.17 10.18 14.21
CA LEU A 47 21.17 9.70 13.26
C LEU A 47 20.66 8.32 13.67
N LEU A 48 19.35 8.14 13.60
CA LEU A 48 18.69 6.87 13.88
C LEU A 48 18.12 6.29 12.58
N SER A 49 18.28 4.99 12.39
CA SER A 49 17.70 4.29 11.23
C SER A 49 16.24 3.89 11.47
N GLY A 50 15.81 3.80 12.73
CA GLY A 50 14.52 3.21 13.12
C GLY A 50 14.45 1.70 12.85
N SER A 51 13.27 1.13 13.08
CA SER A 51 12.91 -0.24 12.71
C SER A 51 11.95 -0.25 11.53
N THR A 52 11.72 -1.41 10.91
CA THR A 52 10.73 -1.57 9.83
C THR A 52 9.50 -2.34 10.34
N VAL A 53 8.30 -1.80 10.16
CA VAL A 53 7.02 -2.45 10.47
C VAL A 53 6.12 -2.35 9.24
N GLU A 54 5.70 -3.49 8.68
CA GLU A 54 4.88 -3.56 7.45
C GLU A 54 5.46 -2.76 6.26
N GLY A 55 6.79 -2.65 6.21
CA GLY A 55 7.53 -1.88 5.20
C GLY A 55 7.73 -0.40 5.54
N TYR A 56 7.12 0.13 6.60
CA TYR A 56 7.30 1.51 7.04
C TYR A 56 8.45 1.64 8.04
N THR A 57 9.20 2.74 7.96
CA THR A 57 10.16 3.12 9.00
C THR A 57 9.43 3.63 10.24
N VAL A 58 9.75 3.05 11.39
CA VAL A 58 9.17 3.36 12.69
C VAL A 58 10.28 3.69 13.69
N LEU A 59 10.08 4.77 14.44
CA LEU A 59 10.90 5.10 15.60
C LEU A 59 10.17 4.61 16.85
N ASN A 60 10.82 3.73 17.60
CA ASN A 60 10.31 3.28 18.88
C ASN A 60 10.99 4.06 20.00
N VAL A 61 10.21 4.77 20.78
CA VAL A 61 10.67 5.53 21.94
C VAL A 61 9.97 5.01 23.20
N LYS A 62 10.71 5.00 24.31
CA LYS A 62 10.19 4.56 25.62
C LYS A 62 10.31 5.68 26.66
N PRO A 63 9.36 6.63 26.73
CA PRO A 63 9.31 7.61 27.79
C PRO A 63 8.79 6.96 29.07
N ALA A 64 9.64 6.87 30.11
CA ALA A 64 9.37 6.14 31.35
C ALA A 64 8.84 4.71 31.09
N ASP A 65 7.64 4.40 31.57
CA ASP A 65 7.01 3.08 31.44
C ASP A 65 6.07 2.95 30.23
N SER A 66 6.01 3.98 29.38
CA SER A 66 5.20 3.96 28.16
C SER A 66 6.03 3.63 26.93
N TYR A 67 5.50 2.80 26.02
CA TYR A 67 6.09 2.52 24.71
C TYR A 67 5.33 3.27 23.62
N GLN A 68 6.05 3.96 22.74
CA GLN A 68 5.46 4.71 21.63
C GLN A 68 6.17 4.36 20.32
N SER A 69 5.38 3.88 19.36
CA SER A 69 5.83 3.64 17.98
C SER A 69 5.39 4.78 17.08
N LEU A 70 6.35 5.57 16.62
CA LEU A 70 6.14 6.73 15.75
C LEU A 70 6.49 6.37 14.32
N TYR A 71 5.50 6.38 13.43
CA TYR A 71 5.72 6.16 12.01
C TYR A 71 6.33 7.41 11.38
N LEU A 72 7.55 7.31 10.84
CA LEU A 72 8.30 8.48 10.39
C LEU A 72 7.53 9.29 9.35
N HIS A 73 6.95 8.64 8.33
CA HIS A 73 6.18 9.33 7.30
C HIS A 73 5.05 10.20 7.88
N ARG A 74 4.38 9.74 8.94
CA ARG A 74 3.29 10.51 9.58
C ARG A 74 3.85 11.72 10.33
N GLU A 75 4.95 11.54 11.05
CA GLU A 75 5.56 12.64 11.80
C GLU A 75 6.18 13.69 10.86
N VAL A 76 6.84 13.27 9.78
CA VAL A 76 7.31 14.19 8.73
C VAL A 76 6.13 14.96 8.13
N ALA A 77 5.07 14.26 7.70
CA ALA A 77 3.92 14.93 7.08
C ALA A 77 3.21 15.90 8.03
N LYS A 78 3.13 15.61 9.34
CA LYS A 78 2.59 16.54 10.33
C LYS A 78 3.43 17.81 10.46
N LEU A 79 4.75 17.69 10.37
CA LEU A 79 5.68 18.79 10.61
C LEU A 79 5.98 19.63 9.37
N PHE A 80 5.92 19.03 8.17
CA PHE A 80 6.36 19.67 6.92
C PHE A 80 5.26 19.83 5.88
N ASN A 81 4.12 19.14 6.00
CA ASN A 81 3.04 19.22 5.03
C ASN A 81 1.77 19.80 5.68
N LYS A 82 1.22 20.87 5.09
CA LYS A 82 -0.04 21.45 5.55
C LYS A 82 -1.17 20.46 5.29
N LYS A 83 -1.90 20.09 6.35
CA LYS A 83 -3.08 19.24 6.25
C LYS A 83 -4.24 20.01 5.61
N PRO A 84 -4.80 19.57 4.45
CA PRO A 84 -5.83 20.33 3.75
C PRO A 84 -7.15 20.45 4.53
N GLY A 85 -7.55 19.38 5.23
CA GLY A 85 -8.82 19.38 5.96
C GLY A 85 -8.96 18.21 6.93
N ARG A 86 -10.06 18.20 7.70
CA ARG A 86 -10.32 17.19 8.74
C ARG A 86 -10.47 15.76 8.19
N SER A 87 -10.95 15.61 6.95
CA SER A 87 -11.10 14.33 6.24
C SER A 87 -9.76 13.68 5.88
N HIS A 88 -8.68 14.46 5.78
CA HIS A 88 -7.38 13.97 5.33
C HIS A 88 -6.62 13.34 6.50
N LYS A 89 -7.02 12.13 6.87
CA LYS A 89 -6.50 11.42 8.05
C LYS A 89 -5.29 10.52 7.73
N TYR A 90 -5.06 10.22 6.47
CA TYR A 90 -4.03 9.31 6.00
C TYR A 90 -2.87 10.08 5.39
N VAL A 91 -1.69 9.46 5.38
CA VAL A 91 -0.51 9.99 4.69
C VAL A 91 -0.07 8.93 3.70
N ILE A 92 0.08 9.32 2.45
CA ILE A 92 0.50 8.44 1.35
C ILE A 92 1.89 8.83 0.86
N HIS A 93 2.62 7.82 0.39
CA HIS A 93 3.87 7.99 -0.36
C HIS A 93 3.53 8.07 -1.84
N ILE A 94 3.86 9.19 -2.49
CA ILE A 94 3.50 9.47 -3.89
C ILE A 94 4.16 8.43 -4.82
N ASP A 95 5.41 8.04 -4.52
CA ASP A 95 6.19 7.05 -5.29
C ASP A 95 5.94 5.58 -4.91
N TYR A 96 5.03 5.32 -3.95
CA TYR A 96 4.77 3.99 -3.38
C TYR A 96 5.92 3.34 -2.59
N ASP A 97 7.06 4.02 -2.41
CA ASP A 97 8.16 3.55 -1.56
C ASP A 97 7.95 4.01 -0.12
N LYS A 98 7.52 3.08 0.73
CA LYS A 98 7.28 3.30 2.17
C LYS A 98 8.53 3.74 2.95
N LYS A 99 9.73 3.59 2.39
CA LYS A 99 10.99 4.03 3.00
C LYS A 99 11.37 5.46 2.58
N ASN A 100 10.82 5.98 1.49
CA ASN A 100 11.08 7.35 1.03
C ASN A 100 10.25 8.36 1.83
N ASN A 101 10.71 8.69 3.03
CA ASN A 101 10.02 9.58 3.96
C ASN A 101 10.30 11.07 3.72
N LYS A 102 10.77 11.48 2.53
CA LYS A 102 10.95 12.90 2.20
C LYS A 102 9.61 13.62 2.23
N ALA A 103 9.53 14.80 2.83
CA ALA A 103 8.30 15.59 2.93
C ALA A 103 7.66 15.87 1.56
N THR A 104 8.47 16.01 0.51
CA THR A 104 8.00 16.20 -0.88
C THR A 104 7.37 14.95 -1.49
N ASN A 105 7.68 13.77 -0.95
CA ASN A 105 7.09 12.49 -1.37
C ASN A 105 5.85 12.12 -0.56
N LEU A 106 5.50 12.93 0.45
CA LEU A 106 4.40 12.63 1.37
C LEU A 106 3.24 13.57 1.13
N GLN A 107 2.04 13.01 1.12
CA GLN A 107 0.81 13.77 0.92
C GLN A 107 -0.26 13.32 1.90
N TRP A 108 -0.97 14.29 2.48
CA TRP A 108 -2.19 14.03 3.25
C TRP A 108 -3.31 13.62 2.30
N ALA A 109 -4.02 12.55 2.64
CA ALA A 109 -5.08 11.98 1.81
C ALA A 109 -6.31 11.62 2.66
N THR A 110 -7.48 11.66 2.03
CA THR A 110 -8.69 11.01 2.55
C THR A 110 -8.59 9.49 2.41
N LYS A 111 -9.60 8.76 2.92
CA LYS A 111 -9.63 7.30 2.79
C LYS A 111 -9.77 6.89 1.33
N GLU A 112 -10.66 7.58 0.61
CA GLU A 112 -10.97 7.34 -0.79
C GLU A 112 -9.74 7.60 -1.68
N GLU A 113 -9.04 8.71 -1.45
CA GLU A 113 -7.81 9.03 -2.18
C GLU A 113 -6.69 8.01 -1.92
N MET A 114 -6.53 7.58 -0.67
CA MET A 114 -5.54 6.57 -0.30
C MET A 114 -5.84 5.21 -0.94
N GLU A 115 -7.10 4.78 -0.94
CA GLU A 115 -7.54 3.54 -1.58
C GLU A 115 -7.36 3.61 -3.11
N ALA A 116 -7.73 4.73 -3.73
CA ALA A 116 -7.55 4.97 -5.16
C ALA A 116 -6.06 4.93 -5.53
N HIS A 117 -5.20 5.65 -4.80
CA HIS A 117 -3.75 5.65 -5.01
C HIS A 117 -3.19 4.22 -4.96
N GLN A 118 -3.58 3.43 -3.97
CA GLN A 118 -3.12 2.05 -3.80
C GLN A 118 -3.45 1.15 -5.00
N GLN A 119 -4.54 1.43 -5.75
CA GLN A 119 -4.91 0.63 -6.93
C GLN A 119 -3.89 0.70 -8.06
N PHE A 120 -3.14 1.81 -8.12
CA PHE A 120 -2.12 2.08 -9.13
C PHE A 120 -0.70 1.75 -8.65
N SER A 121 -0.56 1.25 -7.41
CA SER A 121 0.74 0.82 -6.92
C SER A 121 1.33 -0.31 -7.79
N PRO A 122 2.64 -0.29 -8.10
CA PRO A 122 3.28 -1.32 -8.93
C PRO A 122 3.03 -2.74 -8.42
N ALA A 123 3.05 -2.93 -7.10
CA ALA A 123 2.76 -4.22 -6.47
C ALA A 123 1.31 -4.68 -6.73
N LYS A 124 0.33 -3.77 -6.69
CA LYS A 124 -1.07 -4.10 -6.96
C LYS A 124 -1.30 -4.38 -8.45
N LEU A 125 -0.64 -3.64 -9.34
CA LEU A 125 -0.69 -3.88 -10.78
C LEU A 125 -0.09 -5.26 -11.13
N ALA A 126 1.09 -5.57 -10.61
CA ALA A 126 1.73 -6.87 -10.79
C ALA A 126 0.89 -8.02 -10.20
N TYR A 127 0.23 -7.79 -9.05
CA TYR A 127 -0.71 -8.77 -8.49
C TYR A 127 -1.92 -8.98 -9.41
N LYS A 128 -2.54 -7.90 -9.90
CA LYS A 128 -3.68 -7.99 -10.84
C LYS A 128 -3.29 -8.73 -12.12
N GLU A 129 -2.09 -8.48 -12.64
CA GLU A 129 -1.56 -9.19 -13.81
C GLU A 129 -1.39 -10.68 -13.56
N LYS A 130 -0.76 -11.06 -12.43
CA LYS A 130 -0.65 -12.47 -12.03
C LYS A 130 -2.01 -13.15 -11.87
N GLN A 131 -3.00 -12.45 -11.32
CA GLN A 131 -4.37 -12.99 -11.20
C GLN A 131 -5.05 -13.15 -12.57
N ARG A 132 -4.88 -12.20 -13.49
CA ARG A 132 -5.41 -12.31 -14.86
C ARG A 132 -4.79 -13.50 -15.61
N ASN A 133 -3.50 -13.74 -15.41
CA ASN A 133 -2.75 -14.81 -16.07
C ASN A 133 -2.83 -16.16 -15.33
N ARG A 134 -3.63 -16.26 -14.25
CA ARG A 134 -3.72 -17.48 -13.46
C ARG A 134 -4.50 -18.56 -14.21
N VAL A 135 -3.81 -19.60 -14.67
CA VAL A 135 -4.43 -20.75 -15.37
C VAL A 135 -4.70 -21.96 -14.47
N LYS A 136 -4.02 -22.06 -13.31
CA LYS A 136 -4.14 -23.19 -12.36
C LYS A 136 -5.03 -22.86 -11.17
N GLY A 137 -5.85 -23.83 -10.75
CA GLY A 137 -6.77 -23.71 -9.61
C GLY A 137 -8.07 -22.97 -9.91
N LEU A 138 -8.36 -22.70 -11.18
CA LEU A 138 -9.66 -22.21 -11.61
C LEU A 138 -10.62 -23.39 -11.81
N LYS A 139 -11.89 -23.24 -11.40
CA LYS A 139 -12.94 -24.22 -11.70
C LYS A 139 -13.05 -24.51 -13.21
N LEU A 140 -12.73 -23.50 -14.03
CA LEU A 140 -12.72 -23.53 -15.48
C LEU A 140 -11.28 -23.44 -16.04
N ASN A 141 -10.98 -24.30 -17.00
CA ASN A 141 -9.76 -24.23 -17.82
C ASN A 141 -10.15 -24.15 -19.31
N ILE A 142 -9.18 -23.94 -20.19
CA ILE A 142 -9.41 -23.78 -21.64
C ILE A 142 -10.25 -24.93 -22.20
N THR A 143 -9.95 -26.19 -21.82
CA THR A 143 -10.70 -27.38 -22.26
C THR A 143 -12.16 -27.35 -21.84
N LYS A 144 -12.44 -27.06 -20.56
CA LYS A 144 -13.81 -26.94 -20.04
C LYS A 144 -14.56 -25.79 -20.72
N VAL A 145 -13.89 -24.66 -20.96
CA VAL A 145 -14.50 -23.52 -21.63
C VAL A 145 -14.82 -23.82 -23.10
N LYS A 146 -13.93 -24.51 -23.84
CA LYS A 146 -14.25 -25.00 -25.19
C LYS A 146 -15.48 -25.93 -25.16
N SER A 147 -15.57 -26.85 -24.20
CA SER A 147 -16.75 -27.71 -24.03
C SER A 147 -18.03 -26.92 -23.73
N ILE A 148 -17.95 -25.91 -22.84
CA ILE A 148 -19.07 -25.00 -22.55
C ILE A 148 -19.49 -24.26 -23.82
N LYS A 149 -18.56 -23.64 -24.55
CA LYS A 149 -18.87 -22.91 -25.79
C LYS A 149 -19.53 -23.81 -26.84
N ARG A 150 -19.11 -25.07 -26.99
CA ARG A 150 -19.78 -26.06 -27.87
C ARG A 150 -21.20 -26.39 -27.42
N LEU A 151 -21.45 -26.49 -26.11
CA LEU A 151 -22.79 -26.74 -25.57
C LEU A 151 -23.71 -25.52 -25.78
N LEU A 152 -23.18 -24.31 -25.57
CA LEU A 152 -23.91 -23.05 -25.80
C LEU A 152 -24.25 -22.81 -27.27
N ALA A 153 -23.42 -23.30 -28.20
CA ALA A 153 -23.65 -23.21 -29.64
C ALA A 153 -24.74 -24.15 -30.17
N LYS A 154 -25.21 -25.13 -29.37
CA LYS A 154 -26.28 -26.08 -29.73
C LYS A 154 -27.56 -25.79 -28.93
N PRO A 155 -28.33 -24.75 -29.30
CA PRO A 155 -29.55 -24.38 -28.57
C PRO A 155 -30.53 -25.55 -28.52
N GLY A 156 -31.13 -25.78 -27.33
CA GLY A 156 -32.15 -26.82 -27.11
C GLY A 156 -31.66 -28.13 -26.50
N ARG A 157 -30.35 -28.44 -26.51
CA ARG A 157 -29.84 -29.71 -25.95
C ARG A 157 -29.69 -29.70 -24.42
N LYS A 158 -29.28 -28.57 -23.85
CA LYS A 158 -29.17 -28.36 -22.40
C LYS A 158 -29.50 -26.92 -22.06
N THR A 159 -30.17 -26.70 -20.93
CA THR A 159 -30.44 -25.36 -20.40
C THR A 159 -29.19 -24.76 -19.75
N MET A 160 -29.17 -23.43 -19.53
CA MET A 160 -28.06 -22.78 -18.81
C MET A 160 -27.85 -23.39 -17.42
N LYS A 161 -28.95 -23.64 -16.69
CA LYS A 161 -28.93 -24.33 -15.39
C LYS A 161 -28.24 -25.68 -15.44
N GLN A 162 -28.60 -26.53 -16.40
CA GLN A 162 -28.02 -27.87 -16.56
C GLN A 162 -26.52 -27.82 -16.90
N ILE A 163 -26.11 -26.85 -17.73
CA ILE A 163 -24.68 -26.66 -18.04
C ILE A 163 -23.95 -26.13 -16.79
N ALA A 164 -24.55 -25.23 -16.03
CA ALA A 164 -23.95 -24.63 -14.84
C ALA A 164 -23.67 -25.69 -13.77
N GLU A 165 -24.65 -26.55 -13.50
CA GLU A 165 -24.53 -27.71 -12.61
C GLU A 165 -23.45 -28.68 -13.07
N GLN A 166 -23.40 -29.01 -14.38
CA GLN A 166 -22.39 -29.93 -14.93
C GLN A 166 -20.95 -29.45 -14.72
N PHE A 167 -20.72 -28.13 -14.72
CA PHE A 167 -19.38 -27.56 -14.59
C PHE A 167 -19.10 -26.97 -13.18
N ASP A 168 -20.04 -27.11 -12.24
CA ASP A 168 -19.97 -26.54 -10.88
C ASP A 168 -19.70 -25.02 -10.88
N ILE A 169 -20.42 -24.30 -11.75
CA ILE A 169 -20.33 -22.85 -11.93
C ILE A 169 -21.71 -22.20 -11.80
N SER A 170 -21.75 -20.88 -11.60
CA SER A 170 -23.04 -20.17 -11.62
C SER A 170 -23.54 -19.95 -13.04
N GLU A 171 -24.86 -19.86 -13.24
CA GLU A 171 -25.44 -19.53 -14.55
C GLU A 171 -24.90 -18.19 -15.08
N MET A 172 -24.65 -17.22 -14.20
CA MET A 172 -24.04 -15.95 -14.58
C MET A 172 -22.66 -16.13 -15.24
N GLN A 173 -21.86 -17.10 -14.78
CA GLN A 173 -20.57 -17.40 -15.43
C GLN A 173 -20.77 -17.90 -16.86
N LEU A 174 -21.83 -18.67 -17.15
CA LEU A 174 -22.16 -19.08 -18.51
C LEU A 174 -22.58 -17.90 -19.38
N TYR A 175 -23.42 -16.99 -18.86
CA TYR A 175 -23.81 -15.79 -19.59
C TYR A 175 -22.60 -14.91 -19.94
N ARG A 176 -21.64 -14.74 -19.02
CA ARG A 176 -20.38 -14.01 -19.26
C ARG A 176 -19.47 -14.71 -20.29
N ILE A 177 -19.45 -16.04 -20.31
CA ILE A 177 -18.73 -16.81 -21.35
C ILE A 177 -19.42 -16.67 -22.70
N LYS A 178 -20.76 -16.68 -22.72
CA LYS A 178 -21.57 -16.54 -23.93
C LYS A 178 -21.45 -15.15 -24.54
N SER A 179 -21.45 -14.08 -23.74
CA SER A 179 -21.30 -12.70 -24.19
C SER A 179 -19.86 -12.34 -24.58
N GLY A 180 -18.88 -13.15 -24.19
CA GLY A 180 -17.46 -12.85 -24.39
C GLY A 180 -16.86 -11.90 -23.35
N GLU A 181 -17.62 -11.49 -22.32
CA GLU A 181 -17.09 -10.74 -21.17
C GLU A 181 -15.94 -11.50 -20.48
N ASN A 182 -16.10 -12.82 -20.33
CA ASN A 182 -15.08 -13.73 -19.83
C ASN A 182 -14.68 -14.75 -20.90
N TRP A 183 -13.39 -15.09 -20.96
CA TRP A 183 -12.82 -16.09 -21.89
C TRP A 183 -13.07 -15.78 -23.38
N SER A 184 -13.11 -14.50 -23.78
CA SER A 184 -13.17 -14.10 -25.20
C SER A 184 -12.05 -14.71 -26.04
N HIS A 185 -10.84 -14.80 -25.48
CA HIS A 185 -9.64 -15.36 -26.12
C HIS A 185 -9.71 -16.87 -26.42
N VAL A 186 -10.70 -17.62 -25.92
CA VAL A 186 -10.83 -19.06 -26.18
C VAL A 186 -11.75 -19.28 -27.37
N THR A 187 -11.21 -19.60 -28.54
CA THR A 187 -11.98 -19.89 -29.76
C THR A 187 -12.34 -21.38 -29.88
N LEU A 188 -13.41 -21.66 -30.62
CA LEU A 188 -13.76 -23.01 -31.07
C LEU A 188 -13.07 -23.24 -32.42
N ASP A 189 -11.75 -23.45 -32.39
CA ASP A 189 -11.02 -23.98 -33.54
C ASP A 189 -11.52 -25.41 -33.86
#